data_AF-A0A833G9B8-F1
#
_entry.id   AF-A0A833G9B8-F1
#
_cell.length_a   1.000
_cell.length_b   1.000
_cell.length_c   1.000
_cell.angle_alpha   90.00
_cell.angle_beta   90.00
_cell.angle_gamma   90.00
#
_symmetry.space_group_name_H-M   'P 1'
#
loop_
_entity.id
_entity.type
_entity.pdbx_description
1 polymer ?
#
loop_
_entity_poly.entity_id
_entity_poly.type
_entity_poly.pdbx_seq_one_letter_code
_entity_poly.pdbx_strand_id
1 'polypeptide(L)' 'RISINDRPGILGDVAATIGATGGNILEVLHHRTMLKVPPKGATIDVTIETHGPEHASEIVAALTTKGYKVERLDPPERGR' A
#
# COMPACT_ATOMS: atom_id res chain seq x y z
N ARG A 1 2.55 -1.45 -3.87
CA ARG A 1 3.56 -1.58 -2.80
C ARG A 1 3.80 -0.25 -2.12
N ILE A 2 3.90 -0.24 -0.80
CA ILE A 2 4.18 0.94 0.02
C ILE A 2 5.39 0.64 0.89
N SER A 3 6.42 1.48 0.81
CA SER A 3 7.59 1.39 1.70
C SER A 3 7.31 2.14 2.99
N ILE A 4 7.47 1.47 4.13
CA ILE A 4 7.14 2.02 5.45
C ILE A 4 8.31 1.85 6.43
N ASN A 5 8.40 2.77 7.38
CA ASN A 5 9.17 2.54 8.60
C ASN A 5 8.30 1.70 9.53
N ASP A 6 8.77 0.57 10.04
CA ASP A 6 8.00 -0.36 10.90
C ASP A 6 7.63 0.31 12.25
N ARG A 7 6.57 1.13 12.20
CA ARG A 7 5.97 1.84 13.34
C ARG A 7 4.48 1.45 13.41
N PRO A 8 3.94 1.25 14.63
CA PRO A 8 2.52 1.01 14.81
C PRO A 8 1.66 2.10 14.16
N GLY A 9 0.49 1.71 13.63
CA GLY A 9 -0.51 2.63 13.08
C GLY A 9 -0.43 2.89 11.58
N ILE A 10 0.70 2.62 10.92
CA ILE A 10 0.87 2.93 9.50
C ILE A 10 -0.11 2.15 8.62
N LEU A 11 -0.32 0.85 8.87
CA LEU A 11 -1.29 0.07 8.10
C LEU A 11 -2.71 0.63 8.25
N GLY A 12 -3.07 1.11 9.45
CA GLY A 12 -4.37 1.73 9.69
C GLY A 12 -4.54 3.02 8.89
N ASP A 13 -3.53 3.89 8.86
CA ASP A 13 -3.59 5.13 8.07
C ASP A 13 -3.63 4.87 6.57
N VAL A 14 -2.87 3.88 6.07
CA VAL A 14 -2.94 3.43 4.68
C VAL A 14 -4.34 2.93 4.33
N ALA A 15 -4.90 2.01 5.13
CA ALA A 15 -6.22 1.45 4.89
C ALA A 15 -7.32 2.51 4.95
N ALA A 16 -7.26 3.43 5.92
CA ALA A 16 -8.19 4.54 6.02
C ALA A 16 -8.12 5.47 4.82
N THR A 17 -6.92 5.74 4.30
CA THR A 17 -6.72 6.57 3.10
C THR A 17 -7.36 5.94 1.87
N ILE A 18 -7.14 4.64 1.65
CA ILE A 18 -7.73 3.89 0.54
C ILE A 18 -9.26 3.87 0.65
N GLY A 19 -9.80 3.61 1.86
CA GLY A 19 -11.23 3.60 2.10
C GLY A 19 -11.89 4.97 1.90
N ALA A 20 -11.22 6.06 2.32
CA ALA A 20 -11.74 7.42 2.15
C ALA A 20 -11.85 7.84 0.68
N THR A 21 -11.02 7.27 -0.20
CA THR A 21 -11.11 7.45 -1.66
C THR A 21 -12.14 6.52 -2.32
N GLY A 22 -12.71 5.56 -1.59
CA GLY A 22 -13.68 4.59 -2.13
C GLY A 22 -13.05 3.32 -2.69
N GLY A 23 -11.76 3.06 -2.43
CA GLY A 23 -11.09 1.82 -2.84
C GLY A 23 -11.46 0.63 -1.95
N ASN A 24 -11.68 -0.54 -2.56
CA ASN A 24 -11.95 -1.78 -1.83
C ASN A 24 -10.67 -2.59 -1.66
N ILE A 25 -10.30 -2.93 -0.43
CA ILE A 25 -9.07 -3.68 -0.14
C ILE A 25 -9.37 -5.18 -0.20
N LEU A 26 -8.69 -5.89 -1.11
CA LEU A 26 -8.83 -7.34 -1.29
C LEU A 26 -7.81 -8.11 -0.47
N GLU A 27 -6.57 -7.62 -0.40
CA GLU A 27 -5.47 -8.30 0.26
C GLU A 27 -4.45 -7.29 0.79
N VAL A 28 -3.83 -7.64 1.92
CA VAL A 28 -2.70 -6.91 2.51
C VAL A 28 -1.60 -7.92 2.83
N LEU A 29 -0.43 -7.76 2.22
CA LEU A 29 0.77 -8.53 2.52
C LEU A 29 1.79 -7.61 3.20
N HIS A 30 2.25 -7.98 4.39
CA HIS A 30 3.24 -7.21 5.14
C HIS A 30 4.59 -7.95 5.17
N HIS A 31 5.59 -7.41 4.47
CA HIS A 31 6.93 -7.98 4.44
C HIS A 31 7.85 -7.17 5.35
N ARG A 32 8.46 -7.83 6.34
CA ARG A 32 9.51 -7.23 7.17
C ARG A 32 10.86 -7.39 6.47
N THR A 33 11.61 -6.30 6.33
CA THR A 33 13.02 -6.40 5.93
C THR A 33 13.86 -6.69 7.17
N MET A 34 14.46 -7.90 7.26
CA MET A 34 15.43 -8.20 8.31
C MET A 34 16.80 -7.59 7.93
N LEU A 35 17.13 -6.41 8.45
CA LEU A 35 18.48 -5.84 8.38
C LEU A 35 19.08 -5.72 9.79
N LYS A 36 20.41 -5.89 9.90
CA LYS A 36 21.12 -6.01 11.19
C LYS A 36 21.19 -4.72 12.04
N VAL A 37 21.02 -3.49 11.52
CA VAL A 37 20.96 -2.18 12.28
C VAL A 37 20.29 -1.08 11.37
N PRO A 38 19.59 -0.01 11.87
CA PRO A 38 18.19 0.34 11.51
C PRO A 38 18.00 1.53 10.52
N PRO A 39 16.79 1.79 9.97
CA PRO A 39 15.42 1.50 10.46
C PRO A 39 14.92 0.11 10.06
N LYS A 40 14.06 -0.49 10.88
CA LYS A 40 13.27 -1.66 10.47
C LYS A 40 12.36 -1.22 9.31
N GLY A 41 12.83 -1.41 8.08
CA GLY A 41 12.03 -1.20 6.89
C GLY A 41 11.01 -2.32 6.78
N ALA A 42 9.79 -1.99 6.42
CA ALA A 42 8.81 -2.96 5.97
C ALA A 42 8.20 -2.47 4.66
N THR A 43 7.70 -3.41 3.86
CA THR A 43 6.88 -3.10 2.70
C THR A 43 5.51 -3.69 2.92
N ILE A 44 4.48 -2.93 2.55
CA ILE A 44 3.12 -3.42 2.51
C ILE A 44 2.70 -3.46 1.04
N ASP A 45 2.28 -4.63 0.59
CA ASP A 45 1.56 -4.77 -0.67
C ASP A 45 0.08 -4.79 -0.37
N VAL A 46 -0.66 -3.95 -1.09
CA VAL A 46 -2.11 -3.87 -0.96
C VAL A 46 -2.69 -4.11 -2.33
N THR A 47 -3.50 -5.15 -2.43
CA THR A 47 -4.31 -5.43 -3.62
C THR A 47 -5.65 -4.74 -3.42
N ILE A 48 -6.02 -3.88 -4.36
CA ILE A 48 -7.26 -3.10 -4.30
C ILE A 48 -8.09 -3.29 -5.56
N GLU A 49 -9.40 -3.30 -5.40
CA GLU A 49 -10.35 -3.12 -6.48
C GLU A 49 -10.71 -1.64 -6.59
N THR A 50 -10.79 -1.15 -7.84
CA THR A 50 -11.04 0.26 -8.15
C THR A 50 -12.06 0.36 -9.28
N HIS A 51 -12.65 1.54 -9.45
CA HIS A 51 -13.65 1.83 -10.49
C HIS A 51 -12.98 2.18 -11.85
N GLY A 52 -11.74 1.77 -12.06
CA GLY A 52 -10.96 2.05 -13.25
C GLY A 52 -9.62 2.73 -12.98
N PRO A 53 -8.84 3.01 -14.04
CA PRO A 53 -7.46 3.49 -13.92
C PRO A 53 -7.34 4.89 -13.32
N GLU A 54 -8.34 5.76 -13.51
CA GLU A 54 -8.38 7.10 -12.93
C GLU A 54 -8.54 7.04 -11.41
N HIS A 55 -9.52 6.29 -10.92
CA HIS A 55 -9.72 6.05 -9.49
C HIS A 55 -8.49 5.40 -8.85
N ALA A 56 -7.85 4.42 -9.50
CA ALA A 56 -6.58 3.89 -9.01
C ALA A 56 -5.48 4.95 -8.90
N SER A 57 -5.50 5.99 -9.73
CA SER A 57 -4.51 7.07 -9.72
C SER A 57 -4.80 8.09 -8.62
N GLU A 58 -6.07 8.35 -8.33
CA GLU A 58 -6.51 9.14 -7.17
C GLU A 58 -6.06 8.51 -5.85
N ILE A 59 -6.22 7.19 -5.69
CA ILE A 59 -5.77 6.46 -4.51
C ILE A 59 -4.25 6.60 -4.32
N VAL A 60 -3.48 6.43 -5.40
CA VAL A 60 -2.02 6.59 -5.37
C VAL A 60 -1.63 8.04 -5.02
N ALA A 61 -2.32 9.03 -5.59
CA ALA A 61 -2.09 10.44 -5.28
C ALA A 61 -2.41 10.77 -3.82
N ALA A 62 -3.50 10.24 -3.26
CA ALA A 62 -3.88 10.44 -1.86
C ALA A 62 -2.82 9.87 -0.90
N LEU A 63 -2.34 8.65 -1.16
CA LEU A 63 -1.27 8.03 -0.38
C LEU A 63 0.05 8.81 -0.51
N THR A 64 0.41 9.25 -1.72
CA THR A 64 1.64 10.02 -1.97
C THR A 64 1.59 11.40 -1.30
N THR A 65 0.43 12.04 -1.28
CA THR A 65 0.22 13.34 -0.61
C THR A 65 0.45 13.24 0.91
N LYS A 66 0.16 12.08 1.51
CA LYS A 66 0.49 11.79 2.92
C LYS A 66 1.97 11.46 3.17
N GLY A 67 2.80 11.45 2.13
CA GLY A 67 4.23 11.17 2.21
C GLY A 67 4.60 9.69 2.08
N TYR A 68 3.65 8.83 1.71
CA TYR A 68 3.96 7.43 1.42
C TYR A 68 4.64 7.28 0.07
N LYS A 69 5.68 6.44 0.01
CA LYS A 69 6.29 6.02 -1.25
C LYS A 69 5.52 4.83 -1.81
N VAL A 70 4.78 5.08 -2.88
CA VAL A 70 3.92 4.08 -3.54
C VAL A 70 4.55 3.65 -4.87
N GLU A 71 4.66 2.34 -5.06
CA GLU A 71 5.04 1.71 -6.30
C GLU A 71 3.85 0.87 -6.80
N ARG A 72 3.43 1.09 -8.05
CA ARG A 72 2.43 0.23 -8.69
C ARG A 72 3.09 -1.07 -9.09
N LEU A 73 2.51 -2.17 -8.64
CA LEU A 73 2.91 -3.51 -9.07
C LEU A 73 1.92 -3.96 -10.14
N ASP A 74 2.40 -4.79 -11.07
CA ASP A 74 1.50 -5.56 -11.90
C ASP A 74 0.63 -6.47 -11.02
N PRO A 75 -0.63 -6.71 -11.39
CA PRO A 75 -1.44 -7.68 -10.67
C PRO A 75 -0.68 -9.00 -10.62
N PRO A 76 -0.66 -9.70 -9.47
CA PRO A 76 -0.08 -11.03 -9.41
C PRO A 76 -0.73 -11.86 -10.52
N GLU A 77 0.07 -12.66 -11.24
CA GLU A 77 -0.47 -13.60 -12.22
C GLU A 77 -1.60 -14.36 -11.52
N ARG A 78 -2.85 -14.12 -11.95
CA ARG A 78 -3.98 -14.89 -11.42
C ARG A 78 -3.67 -16.33 -11.80
N GLY A 79 -3.26 -17.12 -10.82
CA GLY A 79 -3.06 -18.55 -10.99
C GLY A 79 -4.27 -19.10 -11.73
N ARG A 80 -4.00 -19.76 -12.86
CA ARG A 80 -5.01 -20.50 -13.62
C ARG A 80 -5.74 -21.50 -12.72
#